data_AF-A0A1Y4NEK5-F1
#
_entry.id   AF-A0A1Y4NEK5-F1
#
_cell.length_a   1.000
_cell.length_b   1.000
_cell.length_c   1.000
_cell.angle_alpha   90.00
_cell.angle_beta   90.00
_cell.angle_gamma   90.00
#
_symmetry.space_group_name_H-M   'P 1'
#
loop_
_entity.id
_entity.type
_entity.pdbx_description
1 polymer ?
#
loop_
_entity_poly.entity_id
_entity_poly.type
_entity_poly.pdbx_seq_one_letter_code
_entity_poly.pdbx_strand_id
1 'polypeptide(L)'
;MGKTIISEDIFPALVDVYNREGKTSAYDMIRNRYGVKNPFFVINRIKKCGKYTYDPENDRFSAAESDAADRVFMDLDELCGTIVPETAEKAGTIEDSRPAAMERLVHELISDRLMMLSRYITLDSSSRTIMIDQSSLSADGYRIVTH
;
A
#
# COMPACT_ATOMS: atom_id res chain seq x y z
N MET A 1 -16.21 42.36 -21.90
CA MET A 1 -16.21 40.92 -22.21
C MET A 1 -15.50 40.18 -21.08
N GLY A 2 -16.26 39.69 -20.08
CA GLY A 2 -15.69 39.01 -18.92
C GLY A 2 -15.01 37.70 -19.33
N LYS A 3 -13.80 37.46 -18.81
CA LYS A 3 -13.10 36.19 -18.99
C LYS A 3 -13.88 35.13 -18.20
N THR A 4 -14.53 34.17 -18.89
CA THR A 4 -15.07 32.97 -18.25
C THR A 4 -13.90 32.12 -17.77
N ILE A 5 -13.53 32.27 -16.50
CA ILE A 5 -12.49 31.47 -15.87
C ILE A 5 -13.16 30.19 -15.37
N ILE A 6 -12.80 29.05 -15.96
CA ILE A 6 -13.21 27.75 -15.42
C ILE A 6 -12.46 27.54 -14.10
N SER A 7 -13.21 27.36 -13.01
CA SER A 7 -12.68 27.00 -11.70
C SER A 7 -12.20 25.54 -11.68
N GLU A 8 -11.26 25.23 -10.79
CA GLU A 8 -10.69 23.87 -10.69
C GLU A 8 -11.71 22.82 -10.21
N ASP A 9 -12.77 23.25 -9.53
CA ASP A 9 -13.85 22.39 -9.03
C ASP A 9 -14.58 21.61 -10.15
N ILE A 10 -14.43 22.06 -11.39
CA ILE A 10 -15.06 21.49 -12.58
C ILE A 10 -14.18 20.41 -13.23
N PHE A 11 -12.89 20.36 -12.87
CA PHE A 11 -11.93 19.42 -13.46
C PHE A 11 -12.31 17.94 -13.26
N PRO A 12 -12.83 17.48 -12.10
CA PRO A 12 -13.24 16.10 -11.93
C PRO A 12 -14.29 15.68 -12.96
N ALA A 13 -15.37 16.45 -13.09
CA ALA A 13 -16.45 16.17 -14.04
C ALA A 13 -15.96 16.20 -15.50
N LEU A 14 -15.01 17.08 -15.81
CA LEU A 14 -14.45 17.18 -17.15
C LEU A 14 -13.52 16.00 -17.48
N VAL A 15 -12.73 15.54 -16.51
CA VAL A 15 -11.88 14.34 -16.60
C VAL A 15 -12.74 13.09 -16.78
N ASP A 16 -13.83 12.97 -16.03
CA ASP A 16 -14.75 11.82 -16.15
C ASP A 16 -15.35 11.72 -17.56
N VAL A 17 -15.84 12.85 -18.10
CA VAL A 17 -16.38 12.91 -19.46
C VAL A 17 -15.28 12.62 -20.49
N TYR A 18 -14.07 13.15 -20.29
CA TYR A 18 -12.93 12.88 -21.17
C TYR A 18 -12.59 11.38 -21.22
N ASN A 19 -12.58 10.70 -20.08
CA ASN A 19 -12.22 9.29 -19.98
C ASN A 19 -13.33 8.34 -20.47
N ARG A 20 -14.60 8.69 -20.26
CA ARG A 20 -15.76 7.85 -20.63
C ARG A 20 -16.19 8.06 -22.08
N GLU A 21 -16.36 9.31 -22.48
CA GLU A 21 -16.98 9.69 -23.76
C GLU A 21 -15.96 10.21 -24.77
N GLY A 22 -14.72 10.45 -24.33
CA GLY A 22 -13.62 10.87 -25.17
C GLY A 22 -13.43 12.38 -25.25
N LYS A 23 -12.33 12.76 -25.90
CA LYS A 23 -11.85 14.14 -26.05
C LYS A 23 -12.88 15.07 -26.69
N THR A 24 -13.61 14.61 -27.71
CA THR A 24 -14.60 15.43 -28.43
C THR A 24 -15.74 15.86 -27.54
N SER A 25 -16.32 14.92 -26.77
CA SER A 25 -17.42 15.19 -25.85
C SER A 25 -17.02 16.15 -24.73
N ALA A 26 -15.79 15.99 -24.20
CA ALA A 26 -15.23 16.93 -23.24
C ALA A 26 -15.07 18.35 -23.83
N TYR A 27 -14.65 18.47 -25.09
CA TYR A 27 -14.46 19.77 -25.76
C TYR A 27 -15.81 20.46 -26.01
N ASP A 28 -16.83 19.69 -26.38
CA ASP A 28 -18.17 20.20 -26.60
C ASP A 28 -18.82 20.61 -25.28
N MET A 29 -18.60 19.87 -24.20
CA MET A 29 -18.99 20.28 -22.84
C MET A 29 -18.34 21.62 -22.46
N ILE A 30 -17.04 21.80 -22.73
CA ILE A 30 -16.32 23.06 -22.45
C ILE A 30 -16.90 24.24 -23.26
N ARG A 31 -17.19 24.03 -24.54
CA ARG A 31 -17.72 25.07 -25.43
C ARG A 31 -19.17 25.43 -25.10
N ASN A 32 -20.03 24.42 -24.99
CA ASN A 32 -21.47 24.62 -24.89
C ASN A 32 -21.88 25.03 -23.48
N ARG A 33 -21.26 24.46 -22.44
CA ARG A 33 -21.64 24.70 -21.05
C ARG A 33 -20.94 25.91 -20.45
N TYR A 34 -19.69 26.15 -20.81
CA TYR A 34 -18.85 27.19 -20.20
C TYR A 34 -18.46 28.33 -21.17
N GLY A 35 -18.87 28.27 -22.44
CA GLY A 35 -18.65 29.32 -23.43
C GLY A 35 -17.17 29.55 -23.76
N VAL A 36 -16.30 28.56 -23.50
CA VAL A 36 -14.86 28.71 -23.71
C VAL A 36 -14.52 28.42 -25.17
N LYS A 37 -14.02 29.46 -25.87
CA LYS A 37 -13.68 29.39 -27.30
C LYS A 37 -12.62 28.33 -27.63
N ASN A 38 -11.66 28.13 -26.73
CA ASN A 38 -10.57 27.20 -26.95
C ASN A 38 -10.43 26.19 -25.79
N PRO A 39 -11.10 25.03 -25.89
CA PRO A 39 -11.05 23.96 -24.90
C PRO A 39 -9.66 23.40 -24.61
N PHE A 40 -8.74 23.49 -25.58
CA PHE A 40 -7.38 22.97 -25.44
C PHE A 40 -6.65 23.55 -24.23
N PHE A 41 -6.84 24.84 -23.94
CA PHE A 41 -6.18 25.48 -22.80
C PHE A 41 -6.70 24.98 -21.45
N VAL A 42 -7.95 24.51 -21.39
CA VAL A 42 -8.56 23.94 -20.18
C VAL A 42 -7.94 22.57 -19.90
N ILE A 43 -7.82 21.74 -20.93
CA ILE A 43 -7.17 20.43 -20.83
C ILE A 43 -5.69 20.56 -20.48
N ASN A 44 -4.98 21.51 -21.11
CA ASN A 44 -3.58 21.77 -20.78
C ASN A 44 -3.42 22.29 -19.34
N ARG A 45 -4.42 23.02 -18.83
CA ARG A 45 -4.45 23.46 -17.43
C ARG A 45 -4.71 22.28 -16.47
N ILE A 46 -5.57 21.33 -16.83
CA ILE A 46 -5.75 20.08 -16.07
C ILE A 46 -4.43 19.30 -16.01
N LYS A 47 -3.72 19.16 -17.13
CA LYS A 47 -2.39 18.51 -17.17
C LYS A 47 -1.36 19.18 -16.27
N LYS A 48 -1.48 20.50 -16.06
CA LYS A 48 -0.54 21.31 -15.27
C LYS A 48 -0.94 21.48 -13.81
N CYS A 49 -2.17 21.13 -13.41
CA CYS A 49 -2.65 21.38 -12.06
C CYS A 49 -2.08 20.41 -11.00
N GLY A 50 -1.32 19.40 -11.42
CA GLY A 50 -0.65 18.44 -10.52
C GLY A 50 -1.58 17.42 -9.84
N LYS A 51 -2.90 17.58 -9.96
CA LYS A 51 -3.92 16.67 -9.40
C LYS A 51 -4.25 15.48 -10.31
N TYR A 52 -3.79 15.51 -11.57
CA TYR A 52 -4.07 14.47 -12.55
C TYR A 52 -2.79 14.13 -13.32
N THR A 53 -2.60 12.85 -13.58
CA THR A 53 -1.57 12.34 -14.48
C THR A 53 -2.22 12.02 -15.82
N TYR A 54 -1.59 12.42 -16.92
CA TYR A 54 -2.09 12.14 -18.27
C TYR A 54 -1.29 11.00 -18.88
N ASP A 55 -1.97 9.92 -19.24
CA ASP A 55 -1.42 8.79 -19.97
C ASP A 55 -1.59 9.02 -21.48
N PRO A 56 -0.48 9.21 -22.24
CA PRO A 56 -0.53 9.42 -23.68
C PRO A 56 -0.83 8.13 -24.47
N GLU A 57 -0.61 6.95 -23.92
CA GLU A 57 -0.83 5.68 -24.63
C GLU A 57 -2.32 5.36 -24.73
N ASN A 58 -3.07 5.61 -23.65
CA ASN A 58 -4.50 5.34 -23.58
C ASN A 58 -5.38 6.59 -23.78
N ASP A 59 -4.77 7.77 -24.00
CA ASP A 59 -5.42 9.10 -24.05
C ASP A 59 -6.41 9.29 -22.88
N ARG A 60 -5.93 9.10 -21.65
CA ARG A 60 -6.73 9.17 -20.42
C ARG A 60 -6.06 9.92 -19.30
N PHE A 61 -6.87 10.45 -18.39
CA PHE A 61 -6.42 11.04 -17.14
C PHE A 61 -6.60 10.06 -15.99
N SER A 62 -5.57 9.86 -15.19
CA SER A 62 -5.67 9.26 -13.87
C SER A 62 -5.57 10.36 -12.82
N ALA A 63 -6.14 10.13 -11.63
CA ALA A 63 -5.82 10.98 -10.48
C ALA A 63 -4.30 10.89 -10.27
N ALA A 64 -3.64 12.04 -10.09
CA ALA A 64 -2.29 12.00 -9.55
C ALA A 64 -2.40 11.28 -8.20
N GLU A 65 -1.45 10.42 -7.91
CA GLU A 65 -1.41 9.66 -6.67
C GLU A 65 -1.14 10.62 -5.52
N SER A 66 -2.16 11.40 -5.13
CA SER A 66 -2.21 12.08 -3.85
C SER A 66 -2.57 11.03 -2.83
N ASP A 67 -1.62 10.17 -2.55
CA ASP A 67 -1.23 9.91 -1.18
C ASP A 67 -0.11 8.87 -1.22
N ALA A 68 1.11 9.37 -1.06
CA ALA A 68 2.17 8.56 -0.48
C ALA A 68 1.72 7.94 0.87
N ALA A 69 0.67 8.46 1.52
CA ALA A 69 0.05 7.90 2.71
C ALA A 69 -0.88 6.69 2.44
N ASP A 70 -1.59 6.61 1.31
CA ASP A 70 -2.45 5.47 0.96
C ASP A 70 -1.61 4.29 0.46
N ARG A 71 -0.43 4.58 -0.08
CA ARG A 71 0.58 3.55 -0.43
C ARG A 71 1.32 2.96 0.75
N VAL A 72 1.18 3.53 1.96
CA VAL A 72 1.79 2.98 3.17
C VAL A 72 1.01 1.77 3.68
N PHE A 73 -0.27 1.64 3.31
CA PHE A 73 -1.12 0.55 3.72
C PHE A 73 -1.46 -0.32 2.50
N MET A 74 -1.02 -1.59 2.52
CA MET A 74 -1.44 -2.57 1.52
C MET A 74 -2.95 -2.83 1.68
N ASP A 75 -3.66 -2.92 0.56
CA ASP A 75 -5.10 -3.16 0.58
C ASP A 75 -5.41 -4.61 0.97
N LEU A 76 -6.60 -4.87 1.52
CA LEU A 76 -6.98 -6.21 2.00
C LEU A 76 -6.99 -7.25 0.87
N ASP A 77 -7.39 -6.82 -0.33
CA ASP A 77 -7.36 -7.65 -1.53
C ASP A 77 -5.94 -7.95 -2.01
N GLU A 78 -4.95 -7.11 -1.67
CA GLU A 78 -3.53 -7.34 -1.94
C GLU A 78 -2.92 -8.34 -0.94
N LEU A 79 -3.32 -8.27 0.34
CA LEU A 79 -2.93 -9.27 1.36
C LEU A 79 -3.59 -10.63 1.13
N CYS A 80 -4.83 -10.66 0.63
CA CYS A 80 -5.59 -11.88 0.36
C CYS A 80 -5.45 -12.37 -1.08
N GLY A 81 -4.80 -11.61 -1.95
CA GLY A 81 -4.46 -11.98 -3.31
C GLY A 81 -3.51 -13.17 -3.28
N THR A 82 -4.03 -14.36 -3.59
CA THR A 82 -3.22 -15.53 -3.93
C THR A 82 -2.13 -15.06 -4.90
N ILE A 83 -0.86 -15.23 -4.54
CA ILE A 83 0.27 -14.96 -5.43
C ILE A 83 0.08 -15.85 -6.67
N VAL A 84 -0.58 -15.31 -7.69
CA VAL A 84 -0.61 -15.89 -9.02
C VAL A 84 0.54 -15.20 -9.75
N PRO A 85 1.70 -15.86 -9.91
CA PRO A 85 2.77 -15.29 -10.69
C PRO A 85 2.34 -15.32 -12.16
N GLU A 86 1.91 -14.17 -12.68
CA GLU A 86 1.87 -13.95 -14.12
C GLU A 86 3.31 -13.81 -14.64
N THR A 87 3.86 -14.97 -15.00
CA THR A 87 4.80 -15.23 -16.09
C THR A 87 5.95 -14.24 -16.31
N ALA A 88 7.14 -14.63 -15.83
CA ALA A 88 8.36 -14.51 -16.64
C ALA A 88 9.26 -15.74 -16.41
N GLU A 89 9.48 -16.45 -17.50
CA GLU A 89 10.31 -17.64 -17.68
C GLU A 89 11.60 -17.67 -16.83
N LYS A 90 11.67 -18.60 -15.87
CA LYS A 90 12.88 -19.39 -15.60
C LYS A 90 12.45 -20.78 -15.13
N ALA A 91 12.81 -21.79 -15.91
CA ALA A 91 12.87 -23.17 -15.46
C ALA A 91 13.94 -23.28 -14.36
N GLY A 92 13.53 -23.02 -13.12
CA GLY A 92 14.23 -23.44 -11.92
C GLY A 92 13.38 -24.52 -11.28
N THR A 93 14.00 -25.65 -10.95
CA THR A 93 13.44 -26.70 -10.11
C THR A 93 12.56 -26.12 -9.01
N ILE A 94 11.29 -26.53 -8.97
CA ILE A 94 10.44 -26.38 -7.78
C ILE A 94 11.06 -27.32 -6.74
N GLU A 95 12.13 -26.87 -6.09
CA GLU A 95 12.51 -27.46 -4.81
C GLU A 95 11.34 -27.21 -3.89
N ASP A 96 10.78 -28.28 -3.33
CA ASP A 96 9.69 -28.23 -2.37
C ASP A 96 10.18 -27.38 -1.18
N SER A 97 9.83 -26.10 -1.19
CA SER A 97 10.27 -25.11 -0.20
C SER A 97 9.41 -25.15 1.05
N ARG A 98 8.37 -26.01 1.10
CA ARG A 98 7.51 -26.21 2.27
C ARG A 98 8.30 -26.62 3.53
N PRO A 99 9.29 -27.53 3.48
CA PRO A 99 10.09 -27.87 4.65
C PRO A 99 10.90 -26.68 5.15
N ALA A 100 11.54 -25.92 4.24
CA ALA A 100 12.34 -24.75 4.60
C ALA A 100 11.50 -23.60 5.16
N ALA A 101 10.30 -23.37 4.61
CA ALA A 101 9.35 -22.38 5.12
C ALA A 101 8.83 -22.79 6.51
N MET A 102 8.55 -24.07 6.71
CA MET A 102 8.12 -24.59 8.02
C MET A 102 9.25 -24.52 9.06
N GLU A 103 10.49 -24.80 8.68
CA GLU A 103 11.66 -24.62 9.57
C GLU A 103 11.84 -23.16 9.99
N ARG A 104 11.65 -22.21 9.06
CA ARG A 104 11.68 -20.77 9.40
C ARG A 104 10.58 -20.40 10.38
N LEU A 105 9.35 -20.86 10.15
CA LEU A 105 8.23 -20.64 11.08
C LEU A 105 8.55 -21.20 12.47
N VAL A 106 9.08 -22.43 12.54
CA VAL A 106 9.49 -23.05 13.81
C VAL A 106 10.57 -22.22 14.50
N HIS A 107 11.55 -21.73 13.75
CA HIS A 107 12.62 -20.89 14.30
C HIS A 107 12.08 -19.56 14.84
N GLU A 108 11.15 -18.92 14.13
CA GLU A 108 10.49 -17.69 14.56
C GLU A 108 9.67 -17.90 15.84
N LEU A 109 8.88 -18.96 15.91
CA LEU A 109 8.08 -19.29 17.09
C LEU A 109 8.94 -19.61 18.32
N ILE A 110 10.05 -20.33 18.13
CA ILE A 110 11.01 -20.60 19.21
C ILE A 110 11.68 -19.30 19.65
N SER A 111 12.09 -18.45 18.71
CA SER A 111 12.73 -17.16 19.00
C SER A 111 11.81 -16.24 19.79
N ASP A 112 10.55 -16.11 19.37
CA ASP A 112 9.54 -15.32 20.07
C ASP A 112 9.30 -15.86 21.49
N ARG A 113 9.22 -17.19 21.64
CA ARG A 113 9.04 -17.81 22.96
C ARG A 113 10.26 -17.60 23.88
N LEU A 114 11.48 -17.72 23.36
CA LEU A 114 12.70 -17.44 24.12
C LEU A 114 12.80 -15.96 24.50
N MET A 115 12.42 -15.07 23.60
CA MET A 115 12.40 -13.63 23.85
C MET A 115 11.41 -13.27 24.97
N MET A 116 10.20 -13.84 24.97
CA MET A 116 9.26 -13.69 26.09
C MET A 116 9.84 -14.20 27.42
N LEU A 117 10.49 -15.37 27.42
CA LEU A 117 11.07 -15.94 28.63
C LEU A 117 12.27 -15.13 29.15
N SER A 118 13.02 -14.46 28.27
CA SER A 118 14.17 -13.64 28.64
C SER A 118 13.85 -12.49 29.59
N ARG A 119 12.58 -12.04 29.64
CA ARG A 119 12.10 -11.06 30.63
C ARG A 119 12.18 -11.57 32.07
N TYR A 120 12.08 -12.88 32.27
CA TYR A 120 12.00 -13.50 33.59
C TYR A 120 13.24 -14.31 33.95
N ILE A 121 13.95 -14.83 32.94
CA ILE A 121 15.04 -15.77 33.14
C ILE A 121 16.32 -15.18 32.57
N THR A 122 17.33 -15.04 33.43
CA THR A 122 18.69 -14.69 32.99
C THR A 122 19.64 -15.84 33.30
N LEU A 123 20.50 -16.15 32.33
CA LEU A 123 21.51 -17.19 32.44
C LEU A 123 22.89 -16.54 32.52
N ASP A 124 23.57 -16.74 33.63
CA ASP A 124 24.99 -16.40 33.75
C ASP A 124 25.83 -17.66 33.49
N SER A 125 26.40 -17.73 32.30
CA SER A 125 27.24 -18.85 31.87
C SER A 125 28.56 -18.94 32.64
N SER A 126 29.03 -17.83 33.19
CA SER A 126 30.31 -17.75 33.92
C SER A 126 30.19 -18.40 35.30
N SER A 127 29.12 -18.09 36.05
CA SER A 127 28.84 -18.68 37.36
C SER A 127 28.00 -19.96 37.28
N ARG A 128 27.51 -20.34 36.09
CA ARG A 128 26.54 -21.43 35.88
C ARG A 128 25.26 -21.23 36.70
N THR A 129 24.85 -19.97 36.88
CA THR A 129 23.66 -19.62 37.67
C THR A 129 22.52 -19.21 36.74
N ILE A 130 21.31 -19.67 37.04
CA ILE A 130 20.08 -19.22 36.39
C ILE A 130 19.31 -18.40 37.41
N MET A 131 19.02 -17.15 37.09
CA MET A 131 18.16 -16.30 37.91
C MET A 131 16.76 -16.28 37.30
N ILE A 132 15.75 -16.46 38.16
CA ILE A 132 14.34 -16.45 37.77
C ILE A 132 13.66 -15.35 38.58
N ASP A 133 13.13 -14.34 37.90
CA ASP A 133 12.38 -13.26 38.54
C ASP A 133 10.96 -13.71 38.89
N GLN A 134 10.83 -14.24 40.11
CA GLN A 134 9.56 -14.68 40.66
C GLN A 134 8.55 -13.53 40.83
N SER A 135 9.01 -12.30 41.08
CA SER A 135 8.13 -11.17 41.33
C SER A 135 7.39 -10.78 40.06
N SER A 136 8.12 -10.64 38.95
CA SER A 136 7.57 -10.36 37.62
C SER A 136 6.70 -11.51 37.11
N LEU A 137 7.11 -12.78 37.32
CA LEU A 137 6.30 -13.94 36.94
C LEU A 137 4.95 -13.96 37.66
N SER A 138 4.95 -13.68 38.98
CA SER A 138 3.73 -13.70 39.78
C SER A 138 2.80 -12.53 39.42
N ALA A 139 3.36 -11.35 39.15
CA ALA A 139 2.61 -10.17 38.70
C ALA A 139 1.90 -10.41 37.36
N ASP A 140 2.56 -11.12 36.44
CA ASP A 140 1.99 -11.50 35.14
C ASP A 140 1.12 -12.78 35.21
N GLY A 141 0.85 -13.30 36.42
CA GLY A 141 -0.12 -14.38 36.66
C GLY A 141 0.44 -15.80 36.57
N TYR A 142 1.76 -15.97 36.47
CA TYR A 142 2.40 -17.28 36.41
C TYR A 142 2.62 -17.87 37.81
N ARG A 143 2.40 -19.19 37.94
CA ARG A 143 2.71 -19.97 39.14
C ARG A 143 4.00 -20.77 38.93
N ILE A 144 4.97 -20.57 39.82
CA ILE A 144 6.24 -21.32 39.81
C ILE A 144 6.04 -22.64 40.57
N VAL A 145 6.47 -23.74 39.98
CA VAL A 145 6.48 -25.08 40.60
C VAL A 145 7.90 -25.60 40.56
N THR A 146 8.46 -25.92 41.72
CA THR A 146 9.78 -26.55 41.88
C THR A 146 9.58 -27.98 42.37
N HIS A 147 10.26 -28.95 41.75
CA HIS A 147 10.25 -30.37 42.13
C HIS A 147 11.50 -30.76 42.90
#